data_AF-A0A1Q3JYB5-F1
#
_entry.id   AF-A0A1Q3JYB5-F1
#
_cell.length_a   1.000
_cell.length_b   1.000
_cell.length_c   1.000
_cell.angle_alpha   90.00
_cell.angle_beta   90.00
_cell.angle_gamma   90.00
#
_symmetry.space_group_name_H-M   'P 1'
#
loop_
_entity.id
_entity.type
_entity.pdbx_description
1 polymer ?
#
loop_
_entity_poly.entity_id
_entity_poly.type
_entity_poly.pdbx_seq_one_letter_code
_entity_poly.pdbx_strand_id
1 'polypeptide(L)'
;MLMLRNIPPDLIEIITHAVMNPGTIVAGYLVGRFADQPQKIIVGAFAAGIAGVAFSWLIMKLGLSPDHPRLFPGIFVLSFILGAGWAWLGYFAGKSRRGK
;
A
#
# COMPACT_ATOMS: atom_id res chain seq x y z
N MET A 1 12.74 -23.06 5.74
CA MET A 1 11.32 -22.70 5.51
C MET A 1 10.47 -23.23 6.67
N LEU A 2 10.65 -22.68 7.88
CA LEU A 2 10.02 -23.18 9.12
C LEU A 2 9.15 -22.12 9.83
N MET A 3 9.37 -20.82 9.57
CA MET A 3 8.66 -19.74 10.29
C MET A 3 7.23 -19.45 9.80
N LEU A 4 6.86 -19.84 8.57
CA LEU A 4 5.54 -19.55 8.00
C LEU A 4 4.46 -20.59 8.33
N ARG A 5 4.83 -21.72 8.97
CA ARG A 5 3.92 -22.87 9.19
C ARG A 5 2.73 -22.56 10.11
N ASN A 6 2.88 -21.56 10.99
CA ASN A 6 1.86 -21.18 11.97
C ASN A 6 1.03 -19.95 11.55
N ILE A 7 1.27 -19.41 10.36
CA ILE A 7 0.53 -18.25 9.86
C ILE A 7 -0.58 -18.74 8.93
N PRO A 8 -1.85 -18.34 9.16
CA PRO A 8 -2.95 -18.61 8.24
C PRO A 8 -2.60 -18.25 6.78
N PRO A 9 -2.93 -19.10 5.79
CA PRO A 9 -2.62 -18.84 4.37
C PRO A 9 -3.16 -17.50 3.88
N ASP A 10 -4.38 -17.14 4.29
CA ASP A 10 -5.02 -15.87 3.95
C ASP A 10 -4.21 -14.66 4.42
N LEU A 11 -3.52 -14.74 5.58
CA LEU A 11 -2.64 -13.67 6.05
C LEU A 11 -1.37 -13.54 5.21
N ILE A 12 -0.79 -14.68 4.78
CA ILE A 12 0.37 -14.67 3.89
C ILE A 12 -0.01 -14.02 2.55
N GLU A 13 -1.19 -14.34 2.02
CA GLU A 13 -1.70 -13.76 0.78
C GLU A 13 -1.92 -12.24 0.94
N ILE A 14 -2.58 -11.81 2.02
CA ILE A 14 -2.76 -10.38 2.33
C ILE A 14 -1.41 -9.65 2.42
N ILE A 15 -0.44 -10.21 3.15
CA ILE A 15 0.90 -9.61 3.31
C ILE A 15 1.58 -9.48 1.95
N THR A 16 1.55 -10.55 1.14
CA THR A 16 2.16 -10.56 -0.19
C THR A 16 1.54 -9.48 -1.08
N HIS A 17 0.21 -9.43 -1.12
CA HIS A 17 -0.55 -8.49 -1.93
C HIS A 17 -0.42 -7.04 -1.49
N ALA A 18 -0.11 -6.76 -0.23
CA ALA A 18 0.05 -5.40 0.27
C ALA A 18 1.52 -4.91 0.19
N VAL A 19 2.49 -5.76 0.51
CA VAL A 19 3.92 -5.40 0.54
C VAL A 19 4.49 -5.24 -0.87
N MET A 20 4.17 -6.16 -1.77
CA MET A 20 4.69 -6.14 -3.16
C MET A 20 3.83 -5.32 -4.11
N ASN A 21 2.92 -4.49 -3.57
CA ASN A 21 1.91 -3.81 -4.36
C ASN A 21 2.44 -2.51 -4.99
N PRO A 22 2.58 -2.43 -6.32
CA PRO A 22 3.02 -1.20 -6.96
C PRO A 22 2.02 -0.05 -6.77
N GLY A 23 0.72 -0.35 -6.68
CA GLY A 23 -0.32 0.64 -6.41
C GLY A 23 -0.13 1.33 -5.06
N THR A 24 0.09 0.55 -4.00
CA THR A 24 0.37 1.06 -2.64
C THR A 24 1.58 1.98 -2.62
N ILE A 25 2.68 1.55 -3.26
CA ILE A 25 3.95 2.30 -3.28
C ILE A 25 3.79 3.61 -4.04
N VAL A 26 3.29 3.54 -5.27
CA VAL A 26 3.20 4.71 -6.17
C VAL A 26 2.20 5.72 -5.63
N ALA A 27 1.01 5.30 -5.22
CA ALA A 27 0.00 6.21 -4.70
C ALA A 27 0.45 6.88 -3.40
N GLY A 28 0.98 6.10 -2.45
CA GLY A 28 1.51 6.64 -1.19
C GLY A 28 2.59 7.68 -1.46
N TYR A 29 3.62 7.31 -2.23
CA TYR A 29 4.75 8.19 -2.53
C TYR A 29 4.33 9.48 -3.26
N LEU A 30 3.54 9.37 -4.34
CA LEU A 30 3.17 10.52 -5.14
C LEU A 30 2.26 11.48 -4.35
N VAL A 31 1.23 10.97 -3.68
CA VAL A 31 0.33 11.82 -2.89
C VAL A 31 1.09 12.50 -1.75
N GLY A 32 1.93 11.74 -1.03
CA GLY A 32 2.79 12.29 0.02
C GLY A 32 3.73 13.37 -0.49
N ARG A 33 4.29 13.21 -1.70
CA ARG A 33 5.19 14.19 -2.32
C ARG A 33 4.55 15.55 -2.57
N PHE A 34 3.24 15.60 -2.78
CA PHE A 34 2.50 16.84 -2.94
C PHE A 34 1.92 17.37 -1.62
N ALA A 35 2.02 16.63 -0.51
CA ALA A 35 1.55 17.09 0.79
C ALA A 35 2.37 18.31 1.26
N ASP A 36 1.68 19.40 1.57
CA ASP A 36 2.20 20.66 2.15
C ASP A 36 2.35 20.60 3.67
N GLN A 37 1.62 19.70 4.32
CA GLN A 37 1.59 19.55 5.77
C GLN A 37 1.68 18.08 6.16
N PRO A 38 2.34 17.74 7.28
CA PRO A 38 2.47 16.35 7.73
C PRO A 38 1.11 15.72 8.09
N GLN A 39 0.10 16.52 8.43
CA GLN A 39 -1.27 16.04 8.66
C GLN A 39 -1.90 15.41 7.41
N LYS A 40 -1.45 15.79 6.20
CA LYS A 40 -1.97 15.24 4.94
C LYS A 40 -1.35 13.89 4.56
N ILE A 41 -0.37 13.39 5.32
CA ILE A 41 0.18 12.04 5.13
C ILE A 41 -0.91 10.97 5.23
N ILE A 42 -1.91 11.17 6.10
CA ILE A 42 -3.04 10.24 6.24
C ILE A 42 -3.83 10.09 4.93
N VAL A 43 -3.89 11.14 4.10
CA VAL A 43 -4.53 11.10 2.78
C VAL A 43 -3.69 10.25 1.81
N GLY A 44 -2.36 10.36 1.89
CA GLY A 44 -1.45 9.50 1.12
C GLY A 44 -1.55 8.03 1.53
N ALA A 45 -1.65 7.76 2.83
CA ALA A 45 -1.91 6.41 3.35
C ALA A 45 -3.25 5.85 2.86
N PHE A 46 -4.32 6.67 2.89
CA PHE A 46 -5.64 6.28 2.39
C PHE A 46 -5.63 6.00 0.89
N ALA A 47 -5.01 6.87 0.10
CA ALA A 47 -4.84 6.68 -1.33
C ALA A 47 -4.08 5.40 -1.65
N ALA A 48 -3.02 5.09 -0.88
CA ALA A 48 -2.29 3.84 -0.98
C ALA A 48 -3.14 2.62 -0.61
N GLY A 49 -4.01 2.72 0.40
CA GLY A 49 -4.98 1.67 0.74
C GLY A 49 -5.92 1.35 -0.42
N ILE A 50 -6.51 2.37 -1.04
CA ILE A 50 -7.39 2.22 -2.21
C ILE A 50 -6.61 1.63 -3.39
N ALA A 51 -5.46 2.20 -3.72
CA ALA A 51 -4.64 1.75 -4.84
C ALA A 51 -4.15 0.32 -4.63
N GLY A 52 -3.79 -0.06 -3.40
CA GLY A 52 -3.41 -1.41 -3.04
C GLY A 52 -4.52 -2.41 -3.36
N VAL A 53 -5.75 -2.15 -2.91
CA VAL A 53 -6.90 -3.00 -3.24
C VAL A 53 -7.16 -3.04 -4.74
N ALA A 54 -7.14 -1.90 -5.42
CA ALA A 54 -7.40 -1.84 -6.86
C ALA A 54 -6.37 -2.65 -7.67
N PHE A 55 -5.09 -2.57 -7.32
CA PHE A 55 -4.04 -3.34 -7.97
C PHE A 55 -4.09 -4.82 -7.61
N SER A 56 -4.39 -5.19 -6.35
CA SER A 56 -4.60 -6.59 -5.98
C SER A 56 -5.77 -7.20 -6.72
N TRP A 57 -6.90 -6.48 -6.82
CA TRP A 57 -8.04 -6.88 -7.64
C TRP A 57 -7.63 -7.08 -9.09
N LEU A 58 -6.85 -6.17 -9.67
CA LEU A 58 -6.36 -6.30 -11.05
C LEU A 58 -5.48 -7.54 -11.23
N ILE A 59 -4.54 -7.79 -10.31
CA ILE A 59 -3.67 -8.98 -10.32
C ILE A 59 -4.49 -10.26 -10.27
N MET A 60 -5.49 -10.33 -9.37
CA MET A 60 -6.41 -11.46 -9.27
C MET A 60 -7.24 -11.62 -10.55
N LYS A 61 -7.74 -10.52 -11.11
CA LYS A 61 -8.57 -10.52 -12.33
C LYS A 61 -7.79 -10.99 -13.57
N LEU A 62 -6.49 -10.71 -13.61
CA LEU A 62 -5.58 -11.18 -14.67
C LEU A 62 -5.14 -12.64 -14.49
N GLY A 63 -5.59 -13.32 -13.43
CA GLY A 63 -5.25 -14.72 -13.16
C GLY A 63 -3.82 -14.92 -12.62
N LEU A 64 -3.17 -13.85 -12.16
CA LEU A 64 -1.82 -13.92 -11.58
C LEU A 64 -1.82 -14.35 -10.10
N SER A 65 -2.98 -14.34 -9.46
CA SER A 65 -3.22 -14.77 -8.08
C SER A 65 -4.64 -15.33 -7.94
N PRO A 66 -4.91 -16.23 -6.97
CA PRO A 66 -6.27 -16.67 -6.67
C PRO A 66 -7.24 -15.51 -6.40
N ASP A 67 -8.48 -15.63 -6.90
CA ASP A 67 -9.51 -14.61 -6.70
C ASP A 67 -10.21 -14.81 -5.34
N HIS A 68 -9.73 -14.09 -4.34
CA HIS A 68 -10.27 -14.09 -2.99
C HIS A 68 -10.71 -12.68 -2.56
N PRO A 69 -11.90 -12.20 -2.98
CA PRO A 69 -12.36 -10.85 -2.66
C PRO A 69 -12.48 -10.56 -1.16
N ARG A 70 -12.66 -11.60 -0.34
CA ARG A 70 -12.70 -11.49 1.13
C ARG A 70 -11.41 -10.93 1.74
N LEU A 71 -10.29 -10.96 1.01
CA LEU A 71 -8.98 -10.47 1.48
C LEU A 71 -8.84 -8.95 1.35
N PHE A 72 -9.69 -8.29 0.56
CA PHE A 72 -9.56 -6.86 0.27
C PHE A 72 -9.55 -5.95 1.50
N PRO A 73 -10.35 -6.16 2.56
CA PRO A 73 -10.24 -5.35 3.77
C PRO A 73 -8.88 -5.47 4.45
N GLY A 74 -8.30 -6.68 4.49
CA GLY A 74 -6.97 -6.91 5.05
C GLY A 74 -5.87 -6.26 4.20
N ILE A 75 -5.98 -6.39 2.88
CA ILE A 75 -5.06 -5.74 1.92
C ILE A 75 -5.15 -4.21 2.05
N PHE A 76 -6.36 -3.67 2.20
CA PHE A 76 -6.58 -2.23 2.41
C PHE A 76 -5.88 -1.75 3.67
N VAL A 77 -6.12 -2.39 4.82
CA VAL A 77 -5.54 -1.97 6.11
C VAL A 77 -4.01 -2.04 6.06
N LEU A 78 -3.45 -3.13 5.52
CA LEU A 78 -2.00 -3.27 5.45
C LEU A 78 -1.38 -2.30 4.45
N SER A 79 -2.02 -2.09 3.29
CA SER A 79 -1.60 -1.10 2.29
C SER A 79 -1.72 0.33 2.82
N PHE A 80 -2.72 0.63 3.66
CA PHE A 80 -2.84 1.91 4.34
C PHE A 80 -1.64 2.15 5.26
N ILE A 81 -1.30 1.17 6.11
CA ILE A 81 -0.18 1.27 7.05
C ILE A 81 1.14 1.42 6.30
N LEU A 82 1.41 0.56 5.31
CA LEU A 82 2.63 0.61 4.49
C LEU A 82 2.70 1.88 3.64
N GLY A 83 1.55 2.27 3.10
CA GLY A 83 1.36 3.49 2.31
C GLY A 83 1.66 4.76 3.08
N ALA A 84 1.40 4.80 4.39
CA ALA A 84 1.82 5.91 5.24
C ALA A 84 3.36 6.08 5.24
N GLY A 85 4.10 4.97 5.25
CA GLY A 85 5.56 4.99 5.12
C GLY A 85 6.02 5.59 3.78
N TRP A 86 5.42 5.15 2.68
CA TRP A 86 5.70 5.70 1.35
C TRP A 86 5.30 7.17 1.22
N ALA A 87 4.19 7.56 1.81
CA ALA A 87 3.74 8.95 1.84
C ALA A 87 4.70 9.86 2.62
N TRP A 88 5.25 9.37 3.75
CA TRP A 88 6.30 10.09 4.47
C TRP A 88 7.56 10.29 3.62
N LEU A 89 8.02 9.23 2.92
CA LEU A 89 9.16 9.34 2.00
C LEU A 89 8.89 10.35 0.88
N GLY A 90 7.69 10.33 0.31
CA GLY A 90 7.23 11.30 -0.66
C GLY A 90 7.30 12.73 -0.13
N TYR A 91 6.72 12.97 1.05
CA TYR A 91 6.66 14.29 1.69
C TYR A 91 8.04 14.88 1.92
N PHE A 92 8.99 14.10 2.46
CA PHE A 92 10.35 14.59 2.65
C PHE A 92 11.05 14.90 1.32
N ALA A 93 10.87 14.04 0.31
CA ALA A 93 11.41 14.29 -1.03
C ALA A 93 10.80 15.56 -1.69
N GLY A 94 9.52 15.84 -1.45
CA GLY A 94 8.81 17.04 -1.93
C GLY A 94 9.22 18.31 -1.18
N LYS A 95 9.38 18.24 0.15
CA LYS A 95 9.81 19.37 1.00
C LYS A 95 11.17 19.91 0.56
N SER A 96 12.11 19.03 0.22
CA SER A 96 13.43 19.43 -0.29
C SER A 96 13.37 20.28 -1.57
N ARG A 97 12.33 20.09 -2.41
CA ARG A 97 12.12 20.90 -3.62
C ARG A 97 11.49 22.26 -3.37
N ARG A 98 10.72 22.43 -2.29
CA ARG A 98 10.02 23.69 -1.95
C ARG A 98 10.88 24.68 -1.17
N GLY A 99 11.98 24.22 -0.58
CA GLY A 99 12.96 25.06 0.10
C GLY A 99 14.06 25.62 -0.80
N LYS A 100 13.97 25.38 -2.12
CA LYS A 100 14.71 26.07 -3.18
C LYS A 100 13.76 27.03 -3.87
#